data_AF-A0A7Y1YN66-F1
#
_entry.id   AF-A0A7Y1YN66-F1
#
_cell.length_a   1.000
_cell.length_b   1.000
_cell.length_c   1.000
_cell.angle_alpha   90.00
_cell.angle_beta   90.00
_cell.angle_gamma   90.00
#
_symmetry.space_group_name_H-M   'P 1'
#
loop_
_entity.id
_entity.type
_entity.pdbx_description
1 polymer ?
#
loop_
_entity_poly.entity_id
_entity_poly.type
_entity_poly.pdbx_seq_one_letter_code
_entity_poly.pdbx_strand_id
1 'polypeptide(L)'
;MKKKLLFTYLFCGFSAVLTSQIKIGDNPQNIDAASVLELESTDRVLVITRVNTGQMNAIVPNQGAMVYNTDEQCVFYYDGAGWQNLCASQGLTLTTDPIANPYQTITITENGNQRNIEVLEIRGDLITDSTITGIDILNESISDVDLQSDSVGSDEIQNSSVGDNEIDYSQVTLSDFINDAGYLTAATIVSTDPGNNITAGTDSGAYFNAAAFEIGIQANADAIAADLDGDPANEIQSLSLTVDQLSISGANTVD
;
A
#
# COMPACT_ATOMS: atom_id res chain seq x y z
N MET A 1 78.98 -31.22 56.08
CA MET A 1 77.58 -30.84 56.35
C MET A 1 76.88 -30.11 55.19
N LYS A 2 77.57 -29.26 54.40
CA LYS A 2 76.97 -28.51 53.27
C LYS A 2 76.38 -29.35 52.12
N LYS A 3 76.93 -30.54 51.81
CA LYS A 3 76.40 -31.44 50.75
C LYS A 3 75.07 -32.12 51.10
N LYS A 4 74.74 -32.29 52.39
CA LYS A 4 73.46 -32.87 52.83
C LYS A 4 72.30 -31.86 52.73
N LEU A 5 72.58 -30.56 52.91
CA LEU A 5 71.58 -29.48 52.75
C LEU A 5 71.15 -29.29 51.28
N LEU A 6 72.08 -29.46 50.33
CA LEU A 6 71.80 -29.32 48.89
C LEU A 6 70.84 -30.42 48.39
N PHE A 7 70.97 -31.64 48.92
CA PHE A 7 70.11 -32.77 48.56
C PHE A 7 68.68 -32.60 49.10
N THR A 8 68.51 -31.95 50.26
CA THR A 8 67.19 -31.62 50.82
C THR A 8 66.49 -30.52 50.02
N TYR A 9 67.21 -29.51 49.54
CA TYR A 9 66.65 -28.45 48.68
C TYR A 9 66.23 -28.98 47.29
N LEU A 10 67.00 -29.92 46.74
CA LEU A 10 66.68 -30.58 45.47
C LEU A 10 65.44 -31.48 45.57
N PHE A 11 65.19 -32.09 46.73
CA PHE A 11 64.01 -32.93 46.95
C PHE A 11 62.74 -32.13 47.28
N CYS A 12 62.86 -30.96 47.91
CA CYS A 12 61.72 -30.10 48.25
C CYS A 12 61.23 -29.23 47.08
N GLY A 13 62.09 -28.97 46.08
CA GLY A 13 61.75 -28.17 44.89
C GLY A 13 60.91 -28.88 43.82
N PHE A 14 60.59 -30.17 44.01
CA PHE A 14 59.87 -30.99 43.03
C PHE A 14 58.38 -31.20 43.35
N SER A 15 57.81 -30.38 44.24
CA SER A 15 56.36 -30.38 44.50
C SER A 15 55.65 -29.45 43.51
N ALA A 16 55.77 -29.74 42.21
CA ALA A 16 54.82 -29.19 41.25
C ALA A 16 53.44 -29.76 41.61
N VAL A 17 52.47 -28.89 41.85
CA VAL A 17 51.07 -29.28 42.03
C VAL A 17 50.60 -29.85 40.70
N LEU A 18 50.67 -31.17 40.55
CA LEU A 18 50.13 -31.88 39.41
C LEU A 18 48.61 -31.82 39.52
N THR A 19 47.96 -30.95 38.75
CA THR A 19 46.53 -31.02 38.54
C THR A 19 46.26 -32.22 37.64
N SER A 20 45.88 -33.36 38.21
CA SER A 20 45.43 -34.49 37.40
C SER A 20 44.01 -34.21 36.93
N GLN A 21 43.86 -33.74 35.69
CA GLN A 21 42.57 -33.81 35.01
C GLN A 21 42.34 -35.26 34.57
N ILE A 22 41.10 -35.72 34.65
CA ILE A 22 40.76 -37.13 34.39
C ILE A 22 40.10 -37.23 33.02
N LYS A 23 40.80 -37.81 32.06
CA LYS A 23 40.21 -38.31 30.82
C LYS A 23 40.09 -39.83 30.89
N ILE A 24 38.93 -40.37 30.54
CA ILE A 24 38.69 -41.81 30.46
C ILE A 24 38.29 -42.17 29.04
N GLY A 25 39.07 -43.06 28.43
CA GLY A 25 38.82 -43.60 27.09
C GLY A 25 39.93 -43.25 26.10
N ASP A 26 39.55 -42.96 24.86
CA ASP A 26 40.48 -42.72 23.75
C ASP A 26 41.29 -41.44 23.97
N ASN A 27 42.50 -41.36 23.39
CA ASN A 27 43.39 -40.20 23.44
C ASN A 27 43.61 -39.56 24.84
N PRO A 28 43.94 -40.34 25.91
CA PRO A 28 43.98 -39.84 27.29
C PRO A 28 45.07 -38.80 27.56
N GLN A 29 45.99 -38.57 26.61
CA GLN A 29 47.04 -37.55 26.70
C GLN A 29 46.60 -36.17 26.17
N ASN A 30 45.43 -36.10 25.52
CA ASN A 30 44.87 -34.87 24.99
C ASN A 30 43.55 -34.58 25.72
N ILE A 31 43.64 -33.96 26.89
CA ILE A 31 42.48 -33.51 27.66
C ILE A 31 42.23 -32.02 27.39
N ASP A 32 40.96 -31.64 27.22
CA ASP A 32 40.60 -30.24 27.11
C ASP A 32 40.89 -29.52 28.44
N ALA A 33 41.57 -28.37 28.39
CA ALA A 33 41.97 -27.64 29.59
C ALA A 33 40.77 -27.17 30.45
N ALA A 34 39.55 -27.10 29.89
CA ALA A 34 38.32 -26.78 30.60
C ALA A 34 37.65 -28.02 31.25
N SER A 35 38.12 -29.24 30.98
CA SER A 35 37.54 -30.47 31.49
C SER A 35 38.04 -30.83 32.90
N VAL A 36 37.11 -31.01 33.84
CA VAL A 36 37.40 -31.69 35.12
C VAL A 36 37.33 -33.21 34.95
N LEU A 37 36.38 -33.70 34.15
CA LEU A 37 36.20 -35.09 33.75
C LEU A 37 35.80 -35.12 32.27
N GLU A 38 36.56 -35.85 31.45
CA GLU A 38 36.27 -36.04 30.02
C GLU A 38 36.15 -37.53 29.70
N LEU A 39 35.13 -37.89 28.93
CA LEU A 39 34.90 -39.26 28.46
C LEU A 39 34.95 -39.27 26.93
N GLU A 40 35.87 -40.01 26.35
CA GLU A 40 35.99 -40.15 24.89
C GLU A 40 35.92 -41.64 24.53
N SER A 41 34.93 -42.04 23.74
CA SER A 41 34.82 -43.43 23.28
C SER A 41 33.99 -43.49 22.01
N THR A 42 34.35 -44.41 21.12
CA THR A 42 33.58 -44.70 19.90
C THR A 42 32.51 -45.78 20.11
N ASP A 43 32.56 -46.54 21.21
CA ASP A 43 31.71 -47.72 21.46
C ASP A 43 31.10 -47.80 22.88
N ARG A 44 31.44 -46.89 23.79
CA ARG A 44 30.93 -46.83 25.17
C ARG A 44 30.31 -45.47 25.46
N VAL A 45 29.44 -45.44 26.46
CA VAL A 45 28.69 -44.23 26.87
C VAL A 45 28.72 -44.04 28.38
N LEU A 46 28.46 -42.80 28.82
CA LEU A 46 28.16 -42.53 30.22
C LEU A 46 26.74 -43.00 30.54
N VAL A 47 26.63 -44.00 31.41
CA VAL A 47 25.37 -44.34 32.06
C VAL A 47 25.32 -43.60 33.39
N ILE A 48 24.49 -42.56 33.48
CA ILE A 48 24.21 -41.84 34.73
C ILE A 48 23.32 -42.68 35.66
N THR A 49 23.14 -42.24 36.90
CA THR A 49 22.30 -42.93 37.89
C THR A 49 20.88 -43.12 37.36
N ARG A 50 20.43 -44.38 37.31
CA ARG A 50 19.09 -44.77 36.84
C ARG A 50 18.18 -45.05 38.03
N VAL A 51 17.05 -44.36 38.11
CA VAL A 51 16.10 -44.44 39.24
C VAL A 51 14.68 -44.33 38.72
N ASN A 52 13.71 -44.92 39.42
CA ASN A 52 12.30 -44.66 39.15
C ASN A 52 11.88 -43.29 39.74
N THR A 53 10.65 -42.83 39.48
CA THR A 53 10.19 -41.50 39.90
C THR A 53 10.15 -41.36 41.42
N GLY A 54 9.72 -42.40 42.13
CA GLY A 54 9.70 -42.40 43.60
C GLY A 54 11.10 -42.28 44.20
N GLN A 55 12.07 -43.01 43.63
CA GLN A 55 13.47 -42.96 44.04
C GLN A 55 14.11 -41.62 43.70
N MET A 56 13.88 -41.08 42.50
CA MET A 56 14.37 -39.76 42.08
C MET A 56 13.93 -38.66 43.04
N ASN A 57 12.64 -38.64 43.40
CA ASN A 57 12.09 -37.65 44.32
C ASN A 57 12.55 -37.83 45.78
N ALA A 58 13.08 -39.00 46.14
CA ALA A 58 13.66 -39.25 47.47
C ALA A 58 15.14 -38.84 47.57
N ILE A 59 15.82 -38.56 46.45
CA ILE A 59 17.19 -38.05 46.45
C ILE A 59 17.18 -36.60 46.97
N VAL A 60 18.17 -36.23 47.78
CA VAL A 60 18.49 -34.84 48.14
C VAL A 60 19.69 -34.38 47.30
N PRO A 61 19.48 -33.93 46.05
CA PRO A 61 20.56 -33.58 45.14
C PRO A 61 21.11 -32.17 45.38
N ASN A 62 22.32 -31.91 44.88
CA ASN A 62 22.79 -30.54 44.65
C ASN A 62 22.31 -30.05 43.27
N GLN A 63 22.24 -28.73 43.08
CA GLN A 63 21.99 -28.14 41.76
C GLN A 63 22.99 -28.67 40.72
N GLY A 64 22.49 -29.04 39.54
CA GLY A 64 23.27 -29.66 38.47
C GLY A 64 23.36 -31.18 38.54
N ALA A 65 22.80 -31.85 39.56
CA ALA A 65 22.71 -33.31 39.58
C ALA A 65 21.89 -33.83 38.39
N MET A 66 22.27 -34.98 37.83
CA MET A 66 21.59 -35.60 36.69
C MET A 66 21.24 -37.07 36.99
N VAL A 67 20.06 -37.49 36.55
CA VAL A 67 19.61 -38.89 36.62
C VAL A 67 18.87 -39.28 35.34
N TYR A 68 18.80 -40.56 35.05
CA TYR A 68 17.87 -41.10 34.07
C TYR A 68 16.67 -41.70 34.81
N ASN A 69 15.50 -41.08 34.67
CA ASN A 69 14.26 -41.59 35.25
C ASN A 69 13.73 -42.75 34.39
N THR A 70 13.60 -43.93 34.98
CA THR A 70 13.18 -45.14 34.26
C THR A 70 11.69 -45.23 33.99
N ASP A 71 10.85 -44.55 34.78
CA ASP A 71 9.40 -44.53 34.56
C ASP A 71 9.06 -43.56 33.43
N GLU A 72 9.70 -42.38 33.44
CA GLU A 72 9.55 -41.32 32.43
C GLU A 72 10.44 -41.53 31.19
N GLN A 73 11.32 -42.54 31.24
CA GLN A 73 12.27 -42.90 30.18
C GLN A 73 13.14 -41.72 29.69
N CYS A 74 13.52 -40.82 30.59
CA CYS A 74 14.17 -39.57 30.22
C CYS A 74 15.27 -39.12 31.20
N VAL A 75 16.20 -38.30 30.73
CA VAL A 75 17.18 -37.60 31.56
C VAL A 75 16.52 -36.42 32.28
N PHE A 76 16.77 -36.33 33.58
CA PHE A 76 16.40 -35.20 34.42
C PHE A 76 17.66 -34.53 34.98
N TYR A 77 17.62 -33.21 35.13
CA TYR A 77 18.59 -32.47 35.93
C TYR A 77 17.90 -31.74 37.09
N TYR A 78 18.60 -31.55 38.20
CA TYR A 78 18.09 -30.78 39.33
C TYR A 78 18.52 -29.31 39.19
N ASP A 79 17.56 -28.39 39.11
CA ASP A 79 17.84 -26.96 38.90
C ASP A 79 18.12 -26.18 40.21
N GLY A 80 18.14 -26.87 41.35
CA GLY A 80 18.28 -26.27 42.68
C GLY A 80 16.96 -26.11 43.43
N ALA A 81 15.82 -26.24 42.75
CA ALA A 81 14.48 -26.25 43.33
C ALA A 81 13.74 -27.57 43.05
N GLY A 82 13.86 -28.11 41.84
CA GLY A 82 13.15 -29.30 41.40
C GLY A 82 13.86 -30.09 40.29
N TRP A 83 13.34 -31.28 40.02
CA TRP A 83 13.78 -32.11 38.90
C TRP A 83 13.12 -31.62 37.60
N GLN A 84 13.95 -31.30 36.61
CA GLN A 84 13.54 -30.84 35.29
C GLN A 84 13.72 -31.93 34.25
N ASN A 85 12.66 -32.22 33.49
CA ASN A 85 12.65 -33.22 32.42
C ASN A 85 13.29 -32.62 31.15
N LEU A 86 14.41 -33.18 30.68
CA LEU A 86 15.12 -32.67 29.49
C LEU A 86 14.59 -33.20 28.16
N CYS A 87 13.74 -34.22 28.17
CA CYS A 87 13.11 -34.76 26.96
C CYS A 87 11.71 -34.20 26.76
N ALA A 88 11.16 -33.52 27.75
CA ALA A 88 9.97 -32.73 27.59
C ALA A 88 10.27 -31.60 26.58
N SER A 89 9.36 -31.44 25.61
CA SER A 89 9.38 -30.26 24.75
C SER A 89 9.29 -29.02 25.65
N GLN A 90 10.35 -28.19 25.63
CA GLN A 90 10.31 -26.87 26.25
C GLN A 90 9.15 -26.12 25.60
N GLY A 91 8.13 -25.81 26.41
CA GLY A 91 6.75 -25.59 25.98
C GLY A 91 6.52 -24.34 25.15
N LEU A 92 6.95 -24.35 23.89
CA LEU A 92 6.42 -23.44 22.89
C LEU A 92 5.21 -24.11 22.24
N THR A 93 4.02 -23.83 22.79
CA THR A 93 2.76 -24.16 22.13
C THR A 93 2.52 -23.13 21.02
N LEU A 94 2.54 -23.59 19.78
CA LEU A 94 2.06 -22.80 18.65
C LEU A 94 0.55 -23.03 18.52
N THR A 95 -0.22 -21.95 18.52
CA THR A 95 -1.66 -21.98 18.26
C THR A 95 -1.98 -20.96 17.18
N THR A 96 -3.09 -21.19 16.51
CA THR A 96 -3.68 -20.24 15.56
C THR A 96 -4.78 -19.39 16.21
N ASP A 97 -5.11 -19.66 17.47
CA ASP A 97 -6.11 -18.89 18.23
C ASP A 97 -5.61 -17.45 18.43
N PRO A 98 -6.35 -16.45 17.95
CA PRO A 98 -5.91 -15.06 18.10
C PRO A 98 -6.11 -14.60 19.55
N ILE A 99 -5.13 -13.85 20.07
CA ILE A 99 -5.20 -13.25 21.41
C ILE A 99 -5.66 -11.78 21.35
N ALA A 100 -5.13 -11.03 20.39
CA ALA A 100 -5.41 -9.61 20.21
C ALA A 100 -6.38 -9.33 19.05
N ASN A 101 -6.34 -10.17 18.01
CA ASN A 101 -7.16 -10.01 16.82
C ASN A 101 -8.52 -10.70 16.99
N PRO A 102 -9.58 -10.22 16.34
CA PRO A 102 -10.89 -10.87 16.39
C PRO A 102 -10.95 -12.18 15.60
N TYR A 103 -10.01 -12.39 14.66
CA TYR A 103 -9.97 -13.54 13.77
C TYR A 103 -8.55 -14.11 13.65
N GLN A 104 -8.47 -15.38 13.24
CA GLN A 104 -7.23 -16.08 12.95
C GLN A 104 -6.59 -15.53 11.67
N THR A 105 -5.35 -15.06 11.75
CA THR A 105 -4.59 -14.53 10.59
C THR A 105 -3.63 -15.56 9.99
N ILE A 106 -3.15 -16.51 10.81
CA ILE A 106 -2.18 -17.54 10.42
C ILE A 106 -2.79 -18.93 10.52
N THR A 107 -2.28 -19.87 9.75
CA THR A 107 -2.59 -21.30 9.87
C THR A 107 -1.29 -22.08 10.09
N ILE A 108 -1.40 -23.25 10.73
CA ILE A 108 -0.28 -24.17 10.89
C ILE A 108 -0.58 -25.39 10.03
N THR A 109 0.23 -25.62 9.00
CA THR A 109 0.12 -26.79 8.14
C THR A 109 1.22 -27.79 8.44
N GLU A 110 0.85 -29.07 8.46
CA GLU A 110 1.77 -30.15 8.79
C GLU A 110 2.16 -30.95 7.55
N ASN A 111 3.46 -31.23 7.39
CA ASN A 111 3.99 -32.12 6.36
C ASN A 111 4.99 -33.09 7.02
N GLY A 112 4.48 -34.23 7.49
CA GLY A 112 5.26 -35.20 8.25
C GLY A 112 5.75 -34.62 9.57
N ASN A 113 7.07 -34.49 9.74
CA ASN A 113 7.68 -33.93 10.95
C ASN A 113 7.85 -32.40 10.89
N GLN A 114 7.49 -31.77 9.77
CA GLN A 114 7.58 -30.32 9.60
C GLN A 114 6.23 -29.67 9.88
N ARG A 115 6.25 -28.57 10.63
CA ARG A 115 5.10 -27.67 10.78
C ARG A 115 5.45 -26.32 10.15
N ASN A 116 4.66 -25.87 9.20
CA ASN A 116 4.78 -24.57 8.56
C ASN A 116 3.84 -23.59 9.25
N ILE A 117 4.28 -22.35 9.41
CA ILE A 117 3.42 -21.23 9.78
C ILE A 117 3.12 -20.49 8.49
N GLU A 118 1.86 -20.45 8.11
CA GLU A 118 1.41 -19.85 6.85
C GLU A 118 0.39 -18.75 7.14
N VAL A 119 0.26 -17.80 6.21
CA VAL A 119 -0.80 -16.80 6.28
C VAL A 119 -2.09 -17.45 5.80
N LEU A 120 -3.16 -17.31 6.57
CA LEU A 120 -4.49 -17.76 6.19
C LEU A 120 -5.21 -16.67 5.39
N GLU A 121 -5.48 -15.54 6.05
CA GLU A 121 -6.18 -14.38 5.49
C GLU A 121 -5.70 -13.11 6.20
N ILE A 122 -5.50 -12.03 5.44
CA ILE A 122 -5.27 -10.69 5.97
C ILE A 122 -6.54 -9.87 5.70
N ARG A 123 -7.25 -9.52 6.76
CA ARG A 123 -8.47 -8.70 6.65
C ARG A 123 -8.11 -7.21 6.62
N GLY A 124 -9.00 -6.40 6.04
CA GLY A 124 -8.80 -4.96 5.91
C GLY A 124 -8.55 -4.22 7.24
N ASP A 125 -9.13 -4.68 8.35
CA ASP A 125 -8.90 -4.11 9.69
C ASP A 125 -7.49 -4.37 10.25
N LEU A 126 -6.75 -5.33 9.68
CA LEU A 126 -5.35 -5.61 10.00
C LEU A 126 -4.39 -4.86 9.07
N ILE A 127 -4.91 -4.18 8.04
CA ILE A 127 -4.13 -3.33 7.15
C ILE A 127 -4.16 -1.91 7.74
N THR A 128 -3.00 -1.40 8.11
CA THR A 128 -2.90 -0.04 8.64
C THR A 128 -2.97 0.96 7.48
N ASP A 129 -3.51 2.14 7.75
CA ASP A 129 -3.57 3.21 6.75
C ASP A 129 -2.19 3.49 6.13
N SER A 130 -2.18 3.76 4.83
CA SER A 130 -0.99 4.04 4.01
C SER A 130 0.07 2.92 3.94
N THR A 131 -0.24 1.67 4.36
CA THR A 131 0.70 0.55 4.21
C THR A 131 0.59 -0.21 2.89
N ILE A 132 -0.52 -0.07 2.17
CA ILE A 132 -0.70 -0.58 0.81
C ILE A 132 -0.73 0.62 -0.12
N THR A 133 0.19 0.66 -1.08
CA THR A 133 0.35 1.73 -2.07
C THR A 133 0.19 1.19 -3.48
N GLY A 134 0.21 2.06 -4.50
CA GLY A 134 0.16 1.64 -5.91
C GLY A 134 1.33 0.75 -6.36
N ILE A 135 2.42 0.67 -5.58
CA ILE A 135 3.51 -0.30 -5.85
C ILE A 135 3.14 -1.70 -5.34
N ASP A 136 2.35 -1.77 -4.28
CA ASP A 136 1.95 -3.02 -3.62
C ASP A 136 0.77 -3.69 -4.34
N ILE A 137 -0.03 -2.90 -5.07
CA ILE A 137 -1.13 -3.37 -5.91
C ILE A 137 -0.59 -3.69 -7.30
N LEU A 138 -0.50 -4.98 -7.64
CA LEU A 138 -0.10 -5.43 -8.97
C LEU A 138 -1.26 -5.33 -9.96
N ASN A 139 -0.96 -5.22 -11.25
CA ASN A 139 -1.99 -5.25 -12.29
C ASN A 139 -2.84 -6.54 -12.19
N GLU A 140 -4.16 -6.41 -12.25
CA GLU A 140 -5.15 -7.50 -12.04
C GLU A 140 -5.11 -8.18 -10.65
N SER A 141 -4.42 -7.62 -9.65
CA SER A 141 -4.45 -8.19 -8.29
C SER A 141 -5.71 -7.86 -7.50
N ILE A 142 -6.48 -6.86 -7.97
CA ILE A 142 -7.79 -6.47 -7.46
C ILE A 142 -8.76 -6.53 -8.62
N SER A 143 -9.74 -7.41 -8.52
CA SER A 143 -10.80 -7.65 -9.50
C SER A 143 -12.15 -7.08 -9.01
N ASP A 144 -13.19 -7.19 -9.83
CA ASP A 144 -14.54 -6.71 -9.51
C ASP A 144 -15.14 -7.38 -8.27
N VAL A 145 -14.78 -8.63 -7.98
CA VAL A 145 -15.22 -9.32 -6.76
C VAL A 145 -14.46 -8.87 -5.50
N ASP A 146 -13.30 -8.24 -5.66
CA ASP A 146 -12.45 -7.80 -4.55
C ASP A 146 -12.87 -6.43 -3.99
N LEU A 147 -13.67 -5.67 -4.75
CA LEU A 147 -14.22 -4.38 -4.35
C LEU A 147 -15.72 -4.50 -4.07
N GLN A 148 -16.14 -4.19 -2.85
CA GLN A 148 -17.57 -4.11 -2.51
C GLN A 148 -18.18 -2.80 -3.00
N SER A 149 -19.52 -2.70 -3.00
CA SER A 149 -20.21 -1.43 -3.28
C SER A 149 -19.66 -0.32 -2.38
N ASP A 150 -19.38 0.84 -2.98
CA ASP A 150 -18.87 2.04 -2.33
C ASP A 150 -17.52 1.87 -1.59
N SER A 151 -16.73 0.82 -1.88
CA SER A 151 -15.39 0.69 -1.28
C SER A 151 -14.33 1.60 -1.87
N VAL A 152 -14.61 2.22 -3.02
CA VAL A 152 -13.73 3.20 -3.67
C VAL A 152 -14.55 4.44 -3.95
N GLY A 153 -14.44 5.44 -3.08
CA GLY A 153 -15.08 6.74 -3.20
C GLY A 153 -14.12 7.85 -3.62
N SER A 154 -14.57 9.10 -3.48
CA SER A 154 -13.76 10.27 -3.84
C SER A 154 -12.55 10.48 -2.92
N ASP A 155 -12.59 9.94 -1.71
CA ASP A 155 -11.50 10.06 -0.75
C ASP A 155 -10.38 9.05 -1.05
N GLU A 156 -10.75 7.89 -1.62
CA GLU A 156 -9.84 6.83 -2.04
C GLU A 156 -9.19 7.11 -3.41
N ILE A 157 -9.82 7.94 -4.26
CA ILE A 157 -9.30 8.32 -5.58
C ILE A 157 -8.56 9.66 -5.46
N GLN A 158 -7.22 9.64 -5.56
CA GLN A 158 -6.45 10.87 -5.54
C GLN A 158 -6.68 11.70 -6.82
N ASN A 159 -6.38 13.00 -6.74
CA ASN A 159 -6.46 13.88 -7.90
C ASN A 159 -5.58 13.35 -9.04
N SER A 160 -6.15 13.28 -10.25
CA SER A 160 -5.49 12.74 -11.45
C SER A 160 -5.16 11.23 -11.40
N SER A 161 -5.73 10.47 -10.47
CA SER A 161 -5.60 9.00 -10.45
C SER A 161 -6.42 8.30 -11.53
N VAL A 162 -7.53 8.90 -11.98
CA VAL A 162 -8.36 8.40 -13.08
C VAL A 162 -8.22 9.36 -14.25
N GLY A 163 -7.50 8.96 -15.30
CA GLY A 163 -7.34 9.71 -16.54
C GLY A 163 -8.13 9.09 -17.70
N ASP A 164 -7.86 9.56 -18.91
CA ASP A 164 -8.59 9.15 -20.12
C ASP A 164 -8.41 7.65 -20.45
N ASN A 165 -7.31 7.03 -20.01
CA ASN A 165 -7.05 5.61 -20.26
C ASN A 165 -7.84 4.70 -19.31
N GLU A 166 -8.17 5.18 -18.11
CA GLU A 166 -8.91 4.44 -17.09
C GLU A 166 -10.42 4.53 -17.29
N ILE A 167 -10.90 5.47 -18.11
CA ILE A 167 -12.33 5.65 -18.44
C ILE A 167 -12.64 4.94 -19.77
N ASP A 168 -13.46 3.89 -19.71
CA ASP A 168 -14.04 3.32 -20.93
C ASP A 168 -15.19 4.20 -21.43
N TYR A 169 -14.91 5.09 -22.37
CA TYR A 169 -15.91 5.99 -22.97
C TYR A 169 -17.02 5.29 -23.77
N SER A 170 -16.90 3.99 -24.03
CA SER A 170 -18.01 3.21 -24.60
C SER A 170 -19.05 2.81 -23.55
N GLN A 171 -18.64 2.73 -22.29
CA GLN A 171 -19.49 2.38 -21.14
C GLN A 171 -19.85 3.60 -20.30
N VAL A 172 -18.92 4.53 -20.10
CA VAL A 172 -19.13 5.80 -19.41
C VAL A 172 -19.49 6.86 -20.44
N THR A 173 -20.78 7.04 -20.62
CA THR A 173 -21.39 7.94 -21.60
C THR A 173 -21.98 9.18 -20.92
N LEU A 174 -22.44 10.14 -21.73
CA LEU A 174 -23.13 11.33 -21.21
C LEU A 174 -24.39 11.01 -20.39
N SER A 175 -24.98 9.81 -20.52
CA SER A 175 -26.13 9.41 -19.69
C SER A 175 -25.74 9.00 -18.26
N ASP A 176 -24.49 8.60 -18.03
CA ASP A 176 -23.99 8.21 -16.71
C ASP A 176 -23.71 9.44 -15.83
N PHE A 177 -23.49 10.59 -16.46
CA PHE A 177 -23.42 11.88 -15.80
C PHE A 177 -24.81 12.46 -15.57
N ILE A 178 -25.55 11.88 -14.62
CA ILE A 178 -26.78 12.45 -14.07
C ILE A 178 -26.41 13.60 -13.12
N ASN A 179 -25.79 14.68 -13.62
CA ASN A 179 -25.31 15.77 -12.77
C ASN A 179 -26.37 16.87 -12.57
N ASP A 180 -26.55 17.27 -11.31
CA ASP A 180 -27.56 18.17 -10.73
C ASP A 180 -27.48 19.65 -11.20
N ALA A 181 -26.65 19.97 -12.20
CA ALA A 181 -26.60 21.32 -12.78
C ALA A 181 -26.04 21.36 -14.21
N GLY A 182 -26.91 21.67 -15.17
CA GLY A 182 -26.60 22.67 -16.19
C GLY A 182 -25.68 22.30 -17.35
N TYR A 183 -25.33 21.03 -17.60
CA TYR A 183 -24.78 20.69 -18.92
C TYR A 183 -25.88 20.79 -19.98
N LEU A 184 -25.50 21.29 -21.16
CA LEU A 184 -26.34 21.43 -22.35
C LEU A 184 -26.90 20.07 -22.75
N THR A 185 -28.00 19.64 -22.12
CA THR A 185 -28.85 18.62 -22.74
C THR A 185 -29.29 19.21 -24.09
N ALA A 186 -29.38 18.38 -25.12
CA ALA A 186 -29.75 18.80 -26.48
C ALA A 186 -30.97 19.76 -26.53
N ALA A 187 -31.86 19.68 -25.52
CA ALA A 187 -33.02 20.55 -25.35
C ALA A 187 -32.73 22.01 -24.94
N THR A 188 -31.52 22.34 -24.47
CA THR A 188 -31.20 23.65 -23.85
C THR A 188 -30.14 24.46 -24.59
N ILE A 189 -29.78 24.09 -25.83
CA ILE A 189 -28.78 24.83 -26.62
C ILE A 189 -29.36 26.16 -27.15
N VAL A 190 -30.68 26.24 -27.32
CA VAL A 190 -31.39 27.40 -27.86
C VAL A 190 -32.56 27.75 -26.95
N SER A 191 -32.60 28.96 -26.38
CA SER A 191 -33.76 29.43 -25.61
C SER A 191 -35.02 29.43 -26.49
N THR A 192 -36.14 29.01 -25.91
CA THR A 192 -37.47 29.05 -26.53
C THR A 192 -38.12 30.43 -26.44
N ASP A 193 -37.45 31.41 -25.83
CA ASP A 193 -37.95 32.78 -25.71
C ASP A 193 -38.16 33.42 -27.08
N PRO A 194 -39.23 34.24 -27.25
CA PRO A 194 -39.48 34.97 -28.49
C PRO A 194 -38.33 35.92 -28.85
N GLY A 195 -38.04 36.05 -30.15
CA GLY A 195 -37.03 36.99 -30.65
C GLY A 195 -35.61 36.44 -30.67
N ASN A 196 -35.43 35.13 -30.45
CA ASN A 196 -34.13 34.49 -30.63
C ASN A 196 -33.76 34.41 -32.12
N ASN A 197 -32.56 34.86 -32.47
CA ASN A 197 -32.02 34.76 -33.84
C ASN A 197 -31.39 33.38 -34.12
N ILE A 198 -31.23 32.57 -33.08
CA ILE A 198 -30.74 31.20 -33.15
C ILE A 198 -31.95 30.28 -33.02
N THR A 199 -32.07 29.31 -33.91
CA THR A 199 -33.09 28.27 -33.87
C THR A 199 -32.44 26.92 -33.63
N ALA A 200 -33.14 25.98 -32.98
CA ALA A 200 -32.66 24.61 -32.88
C ALA A 200 -32.67 23.94 -34.27
N GLY A 201 -31.56 23.35 -34.67
CA GLY A 201 -31.43 22.50 -35.86
C GLY A 201 -32.12 21.15 -35.68
N THR A 202 -32.28 20.39 -36.77
CA THR A 202 -32.87 19.04 -36.72
C THR A 202 -32.02 18.02 -35.96
N ASP A 203 -30.74 18.33 -35.75
CA ASP A 203 -29.79 17.61 -34.93
C ASP A 203 -29.71 18.14 -33.49
N SER A 204 -30.61 19.07 -33.12
CA SER A 204 -30.60 19.80 -31.84
C SER A 204 -29.41 20.74 -31.63
N GLY A 205 -28.64 21.06 -32.69
CA GLY A 205 -27.61 22.10 -32.66
C GLY A 205 -28.18 23.52 -32.70
N ALA A 206 -27.37 24.53 -32.36
CA ALA A 206 -27.72 25.94 -32.57
C ALA A 206 -27.48 26.33 -34.04
N TYR A 207 -28.52 26.83 -34.72
CA TYR A 207 -28.42 27.33 -36.08
C TYR A 207 -28.74 28.83 -36.14
N PHE A 208 -27.82 29.63 -36.67
CA PHE A 208 -28.02 31.05 -36.95
C PHE A 208 -28.12 31.26 -38.46
N ASN A 209 -29.25 31.81 -38.92
CA ASN A 209 -29.44 32.17 -40.33
C ASN A 209 -29.39 33.69 -40.51
N ALA A 210 -28.29 34.17 -41.09
CA ALA A 210 -28.09 35.59 -41.36
C ALA A 210 -28.90 36.10 -42.57
N ALA A 211 -29.52 35.23 -43.38
CA ALA A 211 -30.09 35.60 -44.67
C ALA A 211 -31.11 36.74 -44.57
N ALA A 212 -31.99 36.75 -43.56
CA ALA A 212 -32.96 37.83 -43.41
C ALA A 212 -32.31 39.18 -43.07
N PHE A 213 -31.24 39.16 -42.26
CA PHE A 213 -30.46 40.36 -41.94
C PHE A 213 -29.67 40.85 -43.16
N GLU A 214 -29.04 39.94 -43.89
CA GLU A 214 -28.31 40.23 -45.13
C GLU A 214 -29.24 40.78 -46.22
N ILE A 215 -30.45 40.23 -46.37
CA ILE A 215 -31.49 40.78 -47.26
C ILE A 215 -31.87 42.20 -46.85
N GLY A 216 -32.01 42.47 -45.55
CA GLY A 216 -32.31 43.82 -45.04
C GLY A 216 -31.18 44.81 -45.33
N ILE A 217 -29.91 44.40 -45.15
CA ILE A 217 -28.74 45.21 -45.52
C ILE A 217 -28.75 45.48 -47.02
N GLN A 218 -28.96 44.45 -47.84
CA GLN A 218 -28.99 44.60 -49.29
C GLN A 218 -30.13 45.52 -49.73
N ALA A 219 -31.32 45.40 -49.14
CA ALA A 219 -32.45 46.27 -49.43
C ALA A 219 -32.16 47.73 -49.06
N ASN A 220 -31.50 47.98 -47.92
CA ASN A 220 -31.07 49.34 -47.56
C ASN A 220 -29.97 49.86 -48.49
N ALA A 221 -28.99 49.03 -48.85
CA ALA A 221 -27.94 49.39 -49.79
C ALA A 221 -28.53 49.72 -51.18
N ASP A 222 -29.50 48.92 -51.64
CA ASP A 222 -30.23 49.12 -52.87
C ASP A 222 -31.10 50.39 -52.78
N ALA A 223 -31.74 50.66 -51.64
CA ALA A 223 -32.50 51.89 -51.43
C ALA A 223 -31.61 53.14 -51.39
N ILE A 224 -30.38 53.07 -50.85
CA ILE A 224 -29.38 54.14 -50.91
C ILE A 224 -28.81 54.30 -52.32
N ALA A 225 -28.59 53.20 -53.04
CA ALA A 225 -28.09 53.25 -54.42
C ALA A 225 -29.17 53.68 -55.43
N ALA A 226 -30.43 53.34 -55.14
CA ALA A 226 -31.62 53.76 -55.87
C ALA A 226 -32.23 55.05 -55.32
N ASP A 227 -31.64 55.63 -54.27
CA ASP A 227 -31.78 57.04 -53.91
C ASP A 227 -31.16 57.84 -55.05
N LEU A 228 -31.94 57.91 -56.12
CA LEU A 228 -31.70 58.67 -57.33
C LEU A 228 -32.30 60.05 -57.11
N ASP A 229 -32.01 60.69 -55.98
CA ASP A 229 -32.20 62.14 -55.84
C ASP A 229 -31.21 62.95 -56.69
N GLY A 230 -30.59 62.31 -57.69
CA GLY A 230 -30.44 62.91 -59.03
C GLY A 230 -31.74 63.41 -59.69
N ASP A 231 -32.73 63.83 -58.90
CA ASP A 231 -33.83 64.73 -59.26
C ASP A 231 -33.35 66.19 -59.10
N PRO A 232 -32.95 66.85 -60.19
CA PRO A 232 -32.45 68.22 -60.14
C PRO A 232 -33.48 69.27 -59.71
N ALA A 233 -34.73 68.88 -59.45
CA ALA A 233 -35.81 69.75 -59.02
C ALA A 233 -36.09 69.73 -57.51
N ASN A 234 -35.37 68.99 -56.68
CA ASN A 234 -35.50 69.15 -55.21
C ASN A 234 -34.18 69.32 -54.46
N GLU A 235 -33.04 69.14 -55.13
CA GLU A 235 -31.73 69.47 -54.59
C GLU A 235 -31.44 70.99 -54.66
N ILE A 236 -30.75 71.52 -53.65
CA ILE A 236 -30.04 72.81 -53.79
C ILE A 236 -28.77 72.54 -54.62
N GLN A 237 -28.87 72.71 -55.94
CA GLN A 237 -27.78 72.31 -56.84
C GLN A 237 -26.61 73.28 -56.88
N SER A 238 -26.80 74.54 -56.48
CA SER A 238 -25.72 75.52 -56.43
C SER A 238 -26.02 76.60 -55.42
N LEU A 239 -25.13 76.73 -54.43
CA LEU A 239 -25.10 77.84 -53.49
C LEU A 239 -23.92 78.74 -53.88
N SER A 240 -24.22 79.95 -54.36
CA SER A 240 -23.22 80.95 -54.72
C SER A 240 -23.38 82.18 -53.84
N LEU A 241 -22.28 82.64 -53.25
CA LEU A 241 -22.21 83.88 -52.50
C LEU A 241 -21.26 84.83 -53.23
N THR A 242 -21.80 85.92 -53.74
CA THR A 242 -20.99 86.99 -54.33
C THR A 242 -21.21 88.26 -53.54
N VAL A 243 -20.16 88.66 -52.82
CA VAL A 243 -20.18 89.80 -51.89
C VAL A 243 -21.29 89.60 -50.84
N ASP A 244 -22.43 90.29 -50.99
CA ASP A 244 -23.54 90.28 -50.03
C ASP A 244 -24.82 89.64 -50.62
N GLN A 245 -24.71 88.98 -51.77
CA GLN A 245 -25.82 88.34 -52.47
C GLN A 245 -25.68 86.81 -52.44
N LEU A 246 -26.68 86.14 -51.88
CA LEU A 246 -26.86 84.69 -51.94
C LEU A 246 -27.71 84.34 -53.16
N SER A 247 -27.18 83.50 -54.04
CA SER A 247 -27.92 82.94 -55.18
C SER A 247 -28.10 81.43 -54.98
N ILE A 248 -29.35 80.99 -55.10
CA ILE A 248 -29.77 79.59 -55.18
C ILE A 248 -30.41 79.40 -56.57
N SER A 249 -30.01 78.39 -57.32
CA SER A 249 -30.63 78.04 -58.60
C SER A 249 -30.87 76.54 -58.70
N GLY A 250 -31.99 76.15 -59.33
CA GLY A 250 -32.54 74.78 -59.32
C GLY A 250 -33.92 74.81 -58.69
N ALA A 251 -34.93 74.33 -59.40
CA ALA A 251 -36.33 74.71 -59.20
C ALA A 251 -36.89 74.27 -57.85
N ASN A 252 -37.21 75.21 -56.96
CA ASN A 252 -38.45 75.18 -56.18
C ASN A 252 -38.82 76.61 -55.80
N THR A 253 -40.10 76.92 -55.97
CA THR A 253 -40.72 78.19 -55.59
C THR A 253 -40.47 78.50 -54.13
N VAL A 254 -39.87 79.66 -53.86
CA VAL A 254 -39.84 80.28 -52.53
C VAL A 254 -41.08 81.19 -52.47
N ASP A 255 -42.01 80.86 -51.57
CA ASP A 255 -43.11 81.76 -51.17
C ASP A 255 -42.61 82.74 -50.09
#